data_AF-M7SU00-F1
#
_entry.id   AF-M7SU00-F1
#
_cell.length_a   1.000
_cell.length_b   1.000
_cell.length_c   1.000
_cell.angle_alpha   90.00
_cell.angle_beta   90.00
_cell.angle_gamma   90.00
#
_symmetry.space_group_name_H-M   'P 1'
#
loop_
_entity.id
_entity.type
_entity.pdbx_description
1 polymer ?
#
loop_
_entity_poly.entity_id
_entity_poly.type
_entity_poly.pdbx_seq_one_letter_code
_entity_poly.pdbx_strand_id
1 'polypeptide(L)'
;MRFLQTTIPLLVAVVAAAPAPRADPEASFLISLTFEDGTETGIFKVPDSLGETALDYDKAVSLVFMNYENFTFPAGPTGRCTFLEPDRQGLGAVQVNKATSVPVTPPSVIGFVQCNVV
;
A
#
# COMPACT_ATOMS: atom_id res chain seq x y z
N MET A 1 -23.35 -48.58 -47.71
CA MET A 1 -22.49 -48.73 -46.52
C MET A 1 -22.31 -47.33 -45.92
N ARG A 2 -22.70 -47.14 -44.66
CA ARG A 2 -22.81 -45.83 -43.98
C ARG A 2 -21.46 -45.43 -43.36
N PHE A 3 -21.04 -44.18 -43.56
CA PHE A 3 -19.88 -43.57 -42.90
C PHE A 3 -20.25 -43.19 -41.46
N LEU A 4 -19.48 -43.64 -40.46
CA LEU A 4 -19.58 -43.17 -39.08
C LEU A 4 -18.86 -41.83 -38.95
N GLN A 5 -19.60 -40.77 -38.64
CA GLN A 5 -19.05 -39.49 -38.18
C GLN A 5 -18.80 -39.58 -36.66
N THR A 6 -17.54 -39.46 -36.24
CA THR A 6 -17.15 -39.35 -34.83
C THR A 6 -17.01 -37.88 -34.47
N THR A 7 -17.97 -37.34 -33.73
CA THR A 7 -17.94 -35.97 -33.19
C THR A 7 -17.14 -35.94 -31.88
N ILE A 8 -16.04 -35.21 -31.85
CA ILE A 8 -15.23 -34.94 -30.64
C ILE A 8 -15.81 -33.69 -29.97
N PRO A 9 -16.28 -33.73 -28.71
CA PRO A 9 -16.70 -32.53 -28.00
C PRO A 9 -15.47 -31.78 -27.49
N LEU A 10 -15.33 -30.53 -27.94
CA LEU A 10 -14.33 -29.58 -27.46
C LEU A 10 -14.77 -29.07 -26.07
N LEU A 11 -14.14 -29.56 -25.00
CA LEU A 11 -14.35 -29.05 -23.64
C LEU A 11 -13.66 -27.69 -23.48
N VAL A 12 -14.44 -26.60 -23.56
CA VAL A 12 -13.99 -25.26 -23.20
C VAL A 12 -13.96 -25.16 -21.68
N ALA A 13 -12.76 -25.26 -21.09
CA ALA A 13 -12.56 -24.99 -19.67
C ALA A 13 -12.69 -23.47 -19.43
N VAL A 14 -13.81 -23.05 -18.84
CA VAL A 14 -13.98 -21.69 -18.34
C VAL A 14 -13.07 -21.56 -17.11
N VAL A 15 -11.93 -20.88 -17.27
CA VAL A 15 -11.09 -20.49 -16.15
C VAL A 15 -11.86 -19.40 -15.40
N ALA A 16 -12.52 -19.77 -14.30
CA ALA A 16 -13.07 -18.81 -13.37
C ALA A 16 -11.91 -18.03 -12.76
N ALA A 17 -11.65 -16.84 -13.26
CA ALA A 17 -10.78 -15.88 -12.59
C ALA A 17 -11.40 -15.60 -11.23
N ALA A 18 -10.78 -16.14 -10.16
CA ALA A 18 -11.17 -15.79 -8.81
C ALA A 18 -11.11 -14.26 -8.67
N PRO A 19 -12.13 -13.61 -8.08
CA PRO A 19 -12.05 -12.19 -7.83
C PRO A 19 -10.80 -11.91 -6.99
N ALA A 20 -9.94 -11.01 -7.47
CA ALA A 20 -8.86 -10.49 -6.65
C ALA A 20 -9.44 -9.96 -5.33
N PRO A 21 -8.75 -10.13 -4.18
CA PRO A 21 -9.16 -9.50 -2.94
C PRO A 21 -9.43 -8.03 -3.22
N ARG A 22 -10.69 -7.64 -3.13
CA ARG A 22 -11.11 -6.27 -3.40
C ARG A 22 -10.61 -5.45 -2.21
N ALA A 23 -9.65 -4.57 -2.45
CA ALA A 23 -9.31 -3.51 -1.49
C ALA A 23 -10.63 -2.90 -1.01
N ASP A 24 -10.84 -2.91 0.30
CA ASP A 24 -11.97 -2.20 0.88
C ASP A 24 -11.78 -0.72 0.54
N PRO A 25 -12.64 -0.10 -0.28
CA PRO A 25 -12.43 1.25 -0.78
C PRO A 25 -12.41 2.32 0.33
N GLU A 26 -12.78 1.96 1.56
CA GLU A 26 -12.68 2.84 2.72
C GLU A 26 -11.40 2.63 3.56
N ALA A 27 -10.65 1.54 3.35
CA ALA A 27 -9.50 1.23 4.16
C ALA A 27 -8.31 2.15 3.83
N SER A 28 -7.75 2.75 4.87
CA SER A 28 -6.64 3.70 4.76
C SER A 28 -5.51 3.39 5.73
N PHE A 29 -4.32 3.83 5.36
CA PHE A 29 -3.19 3.97 6.26
C PHE A 29 -3.31 5.32 6.97
N LEU A 30 -3.23 5.30 8.29
CA LEU A 30 -3.14 6.47 9.16
C LEU A 30 -1.67 6.80 9.36
N ILE A 31 -1.26 7.99 8.94
CA ILE A 31 0.14 8.43 8.98
C ILE A 31 0.26 9.75 9.73
N SER A 32 1.32 9.91 10.52
CA SER A 32 1.81 11.22 10.97
C SER A 32 3.31 11.31 10.74
N LEU A 33 3.81 12.53 10.53
CA LEU A 33 5.22 12.81 10.31
C LEU A 33 5.74 13.60 11.50
N THR A 34 6.90 13.20 12.03
CA THR A 34 7.70 14.02 12.94
C THR A 34 8.84 14.64 12.15
N PHE A 35 8.93 15.97 12.19
CA PHE A 35 10.00 16.71 11.53
C PHE A 35 11.28 16.71 12.36
N GLU A 36 12.40 17.13 11.77
CA GLU A 36 13.70 17.21 12.46
C GLU A 36 13.68 18.16 13.66
N ASP A 37 12.85 19.21 13.62
CA ASP A 37 12.64 20.15 14.72
C ASP A 37 11.78 19.59 15.87
N GLY A 38 11.33 18.33 15.76
CA GLY A 38 10.49 17.64 16.73
C GLY A 38 9.00 17.99 16.63
N THR A 39 8.60 18.87 15.71
CA THR A 39 7.17 19.13 15.47
C THR A 39 6.52 17.96 14.73
N GLU A 40 5.27 17.65 15.06
CA GLU A 40 4.52 16.54 14.46
C GLU A 40 3.33 17.08 13.67
N THR A 41 2.99 16.40 12.57
CA THR A 41 1.72 16.62 11.87
C THR A 41 0.56 16.01 12.67
N GLY A 42 -0.66 16.39 12.32
CA GLY A 42 -1.82 15.55 12.64
C GLY A 42 -1.77 14.23 11.89
N ILE A 43 -2.62 13.28 12.29
CA ILE A 43 -2.84 12.04 11.54
C ILE A 43 -3.61 12.38 10.25
N PHE A 44 -3.11 11.91 9.11
CA PHE A 44 -3.78 11.95 7.82
C PHE A 44 -3.94 10.56 7.24
N LYS A 45 -4.89 10.44 6.30
CA LYS A 45 -5.22 9.18 5.63
C LYS A 45 -4.50 9.07 4.29
N VAL A 46 -3.87 7.93 4.05
CA VAL A 46 -3.32 7.52 2.76
C VAL A 46 -4.14 6.33 2.27
N PRO A 47 -4.77 6.39 1.08
CA PRO A 47 -5.58 5.29 0.56
C PRO A 47 -4.76 4.01 0.40
N ASP A 48 -5.36 2.85 0.68
CA ASP A 48 -4.83 1.54 0.28
C ASP A 48 -4.90 1.39 -1.25
N SER A 49 -3.83 1.82 -1.93
CA SER A 49 -3.76 1.81 -3.39
C SER A 49 -2.33 1.81 -3.91
N LEU A 50 -2.16 1.47 -5.18
CA LEU A 50 -0.87 1.62 -5.87
C LEU A 50 -0.61 3.07 -6.35
N GLY A 51 -1.51 4.00 -6.05
CA GLY A 51 -1.36 5.41 -6.37
C GLY A 51 -0.52 6.15 -5.32
N GLU A 52 0.21 7.17 -5.76
CA GLU A 52 0.91 8.09 -4.88
C GLU A 52 -0.04 9.15 -4.32
N THR A 53 0.08 9.44 -3.03
CA THR A 53 -0.54 10.58 -2.36
C THR A 53 0.52 11.65 -2.17
N ALA A 54 0.27 12.86 -2.70
CA ALA A 54 1.15 14.01 -2.52
C ALA A 54 1.05 14.55 -1.08
N LEU A 55 2.19 14.97 -0.53
CA LEU A 55 2.30 15.57 0.79
C LEU A 55 2.80 17.01 0.65
N ASP A 56 2.02 17.96 1.16
CA ASP A 56 2.33 19.39 1.06
C ASP A 56 3.17 19.86 2.27
N TYR A 57 4.31 19.23 2.50
CA TYR A 57 5.27 19.59 3.55
C TYR A 57 6.66 19.83 2.97
N ASP A 58 7.32 20.91 3.41
CA ASP A 58 8.66 21.33 2.95
C ASP A 58 9.77 21.07 3.98
N LYS A 59 9.42 20.48 5.13
CA LYS A 59 10.34 20.17 6.23
C LYS A 59 10.90 18.75 6.12
N ALA A 60 12.15 18.58 6.55
CA ALA A 60 12.76 17.26 6.68
C ALA A 60 12.06 16.43 7.77
N VAL A 61 11.63 15.23 7.40
CA VAL A 61 11.00 14.24 8.28
C VAL A 61 12.08 13.37 8.91
N SER A 62 12.01 13.19 10.22
CA SER A 62 12.91 12.32 10.99
C SER A 62 12.25 10.99 11.36
N LEU A 63 10.92 10.96 11.48
CA LEU A 63 10.16 9.78 11.88
C LEU A 63 8.78 9.78 11.22
N VAL A 64 8.33 8.60 10.80
CA VAL A 64 6.99 8.39 10.26
C VAL A 64 6.26 7.40 11.14
N PHE A 65 5.14 7.81 11.73
CA PHE A 65 4.21 6.88 12.36
C PHE A 65 3.25 6.34 11.30
N MET A 66 2.97 5.04 11.35
CA MET A 66 2.05 4.37 10.45
C MET A 66 1.17 3.41 11.23
N ASN A 67 -0.12 3.44 10.91
CA ASN A 67 -1.10 2.45 11.33
C ASN A 67 -2.03 2.14 10.15
N TYR A 68 -2.64 0.96 10.11
CA TYR A 68 -3.66 0.62 9.14
C TYR A 68 -4.97 0.40 9.88
N GLU A 69 -6.06 1.01 9.40
CA GLU A 69 -7.34 1.03 10.13
C GLU A 69 -7.86 -0.38 10.45
N ASN A 70 -7.54 -1.36 9.61
CA ASN A 70 -8.04 -2.73 9.70
C ASN A 70 -6.97 -3.75 10.16
N PHE A 71 -5.92 -3.34 10.87
CA PHE A 71 -4.97 -4.31 11.44
C PHE A 71 -5.66 -5.22 12.45
N THR A 72 -5.89 -6.47 12.05
CA THR A 72 -6.45 -7.52 12.92
C THR A 72 -5.37 -8.54 13.24
N PHE A 73 -4.66 -8.41 14.35
CA PHE A 73 -3.64 -9.40 14.74
C PHE A 73 -4.31 -10.72 15.22
N PRO A 74 -3.76 -11.92 14.93
CA PRO A 74 -2.48 -12.24 14.28
C PRO A 74 -2.56 -12.51 12.76
N ALA A 75 -3.75 -12.47 12.15
CA ALA A 75 -3.97 -12.86 10.75
C ALA A 75 -4.26 -11.67 9.82
N GLY A 76 -3.94 -10.47 10.26
CA GLY A 76 -4.27 -9.23 9.57
C GLY A 76 -3.39 -9.02 8.34
N PRO A 77 -3.88 -8.23 7.37
CA PRO A 77 -3.12 -7.88 6.18
C PRO A 77 -1.79 -7.22 6.57
N THR A 78 -0.73 -7.53 5.83
CA THR A 78 0.52 -6.77 5.92
C THR A 78 0.38 -5.58 4.98
N GLY A 79 0.58 -4.37 5.49
CA GLY A 79 0.66 -3.17 4.69
C GLY A 79 2.09 -2.91 4.23
N ARG A 80 2.26 -2.27 3.08
CA ARG A 80 3.53 -1.77 2.57
C ARG A 80 3.37 -0.30 2.20
N CYS A 81 4.20 0.56 2.77
CA CYS A 81 4.28 1.98 2.41
C CYS A 81 5.65 2.30 1.80
N THR A 82 5.68 3.03 0.68
CA THR A 82 6.89 3.55 0.03
C THR A 82 6.87 5.07 0.13
N PHE A 83 8.02 5.64 0.51
CA PHE A 83 8.19 7.09 0.66
C PHE A 83 9.12 7.62 -0.42
N LEU A 84 8.78 8.78 -0.96
CA LEU A 84 9.47 9.41 -2.07
C LEU A 84 9.77 10.88 -1.75
N GLU A 85 10.93 11.36 -2.17
CA GLU A 85 11.28 12.78 -2.17
C GLU A 85 10.41 13.55 -3.18
N PRO A 86 10.37 14.90 -3.11
CA PRO A 86 9.60 15.72 -4.06
C PRO A 86 9.97 15.52 -5.54
N ASP A 87 11.19 15.10 -5.83
CA ASP A 87 11.67 14.75 -7.19
C ASP A 87 11.40 13.27 -7.58
N ARG A 88 10.66 12.54 -6.73
CA ARG A 88 10.30 11.13 -6.87
C ARG A 88 11.46 10.15 -6.65
N GLN A 89 12.56 10.58 -6.05
CA GLN A 89 13.59 9.65 -5.57
C GLN A 89 13.07 8.83 -4.38
N GLY A 90 13.35 7.52 -4.36
CA GLY A 90 12.89 6.62 -3.31
C GLY A 90 13.67 6.77 -2.00
N LEU A 91 12.96 6.99 -0.90
CA LEU A 91 13.49 6.99 0.48
C LEU A 91 13.43 5.59 1.13
N GLY A 92 12.70 4.66 0.52
CA GLY A 92 12.58 3.28 0.96
C GLY A 92 11.13 2.81 1.07
N ALA A 93 10.95 1.55 1.43
CA ALA A 93 9.66 0.95 1.68
C ALA A 93 9.65 0.20 3.00
N VAL A 94 8.53 0.29 3.72
CA VAL A 94 8.33 -0.35 5.02
C VAL A 94 7.14 -1.28 4.92
N GLN A 95 7.29 -2.48 5.48
CA GLN A 95 6.18 -3.38 5.73
C GLN A 95 5.72 -3.26 7.18
N VAL A 96 4.41 -3.18 7.38
CA VAL A 96 3.76 -2.95 8.66
C VAL A 96 2.62 -3.94 8.85
N ASN A 97 2.59 -4.64 9.98
CA ASN A 97 1.50 -5.53 10.37
C ASN A 97 0.85 -5.12 11.70
N LYS A 98 1.28 -3.96 12.22
CA LYS A 98 0.79 -3.29 13.42
C LYS A 98 1.21 -1.82 13.35
N ALA A 99 0.59 -0.99 14.19
CA ALA A 99 1.02 0.39 14.36
C ALA A 99 2.51 0.46 14.73
N THR A 100 3.27 1.31 14.04
CA THR A 100 4.71 1.44 14.25
C THR A 100 5.23 2.81 13.85
N SER A 101 6.44 3.12 14.28
CA SER A 101 7.17 4.32 13.89
C SER A 101 8.48 3.91 13.24
N VAL A 102 8.81 4.56 12.12
CA VAL A 102 10.02 4.26 11.34
C VAL A 102 10.86 5.51 11.22
N PRO A 103 12.16 5.44 11.57
CA PRO A 103 13.06 6.56 11.36
C PRO A 103 13.36 6.74 9.86
N VAL A 104 13.45 8.00 9.44
CA VAL A 104 13.95 8.40 8.11
C VAL A 104 15.41 8.83 8.30
N THR A 105 16.34 8.05 7.77
CA THR A 105 17.78 8.24 8.00
C THR A 105 18.55 8.28 6.67
N PRO A 106 19.17 9.41 6.29
CA PRO A 106 19.12 10.70 6.99
C PRO A 106 17.73 11.35 6.91
N PRO A 107 17.37 12.28 7.82
CA PRO A 107 16.13 13.04 7.72
C PRO A 107 16.01 13.71 6.35
N SER A 108 14.83 13.58 5.73
CA SER A 108 14.61 13.98 4.32
C SER A 108 13.19 14.51 4.12
N VAL A 109 12.98 15.36 3.12
CA VAL A 109 11.63 15.84 2.76
C VAL A 109 10.89 14.72 2.05
N ILE A 110 9.68 14.40 2.51
CA ILE A 110 8.81 13.41 1.85
C ILE A 110 7.77 14.16 1.03
N GLY A 111 7.84 14.05 -0.30
CA GLY A 111 6.88 14.67 -1.21
C GLY A 111 5.71 13.75 -1.58
N PHE A 112 5.93 12.43 -1.56
CA PHE A 112 4.89 11.46 -1.87
C PHE A 112 4.96 10.21 -0.99
N VAL A 113 3.79 9.61 -0.77
CA VAL A 113 3.65 8.32 -0.11
C VAL A 113 2.71 7.41 -0.91
N GLN A 114 3.09 6.16 -1.08
CA GLN A 114 2.26 5.12 -1.69
C GLN A 114 2.12 3.98 -0.70
N CYS A 115 0.90 3.65 -0.29
CA CYS A 115 0.65 2.56 0.65
C CYS A 115 -0.36 1.57 0.08
N ASN A 116 -0.05 0.27 0.19
CA ASN A 116 -1.00 -0.78 -0.16
C ASN A 116 -0.88 -1.99 0.76
N VAL A 117 -1.96 -2.73 0.93
CA VAL A 117 -1.92 -4.08 1.50
C VAL A 117 -1.23 -5.05 0.54
N VAL A 118 -0.38 -5.94 1.07
CA VAL A 118 0.38 -6.98 0.35
C VAL A 118 0.06 -8.39 0.84
#